data_AF-A0A849DMK9-F1
#
_entry.id   AF-A0A849DMK9-F1
#
_cell.length_a   1.000
_cell.length_b   1.000
_cell.length_c   1.000
_cell.angle_alpha   90.00
_cell.angle_beta   90.00
_cell.angle_gamma   90.00
#
_symmetry.space_group_name_H-M   'P 1'
#
loop_
_entity.id
_entity.type
_entity.pdbx_description
1 polymer ?
#
loop_
_entity_poly.entity_id
_entity_poly.type
_entity_poly.pdbx_seq_one_letter_code
_entity_poly.pdbx_strand_id
1 'polypeptide(L)'
;MDMLLLRIAGWVSLAFGAFHAAFWWIFDWSTTLGPLNDTDLGILLALNVACAYLLFACAAGTLLRTRDLVATPLGRGVSWAIAGFWMVRAVAEFIVFATPSPVLAVVCAGVGMLYVAPLLRTRPDRGTA
;
A
#
# COMPACT_ATOMS: atom_id res chain seq x y z
N MET A 1 -10.95 -11.50 -15.01
CA MET A 1 -10.08 -10.32 -15.18
C MET A 1 -9.89 -9.56 -13.87
N ASP A 2 -10.95 -9.25 -13.14
CA ASP A 2 -10.88 -8.42 -11.92
C ASP A 2 -10.07 -9.04 -10.78
N MET A 3 -10.19 -10.35 -10.56
CA MET A 3 -9.36 -11.07 -9.58
C MET A 3 -7.87 -11.04 -9.92
N LEU A 4 -7.51 -11.00 -11.21
CA LEU A 4 -6.11 -10.92 -11.63
C LEU A 4 -5.50 -9.56 -11.26
N LEU A 5 -6.24 -8.47 -11.46
CA LEU A 5 -5.80 -7.12 -11.10
C LEU A 5 -5.50 -7.01 -9.61
N LEU A 6 -6.40 -7.51 -8.76
CA LEU A 6 -6.17 -7.54 -7.32
C LEU A 6 -4.98 -8.42 -6.94
N ARG A 7 -4.80 -9.59 -7.57
CA ARG A 7 -3.62 -10.43 -7.30
C ARG A 7 -2.31 -9.73 -7.64
N ILE A 8 -2.25 -9.02 -8.77
CA ILE A 8 -1.09 -8.21 -9.13
C ILE A 8 -0.86 -7.14 -8.07
N ALA A 9 -1.91 -6.42 -7.65
CA ALA A 9 -1.81 -5.40 -6.61
C ALA A 9 -1.30 -5.97 -5.27
N GLY A 10 -1.75 -7.17 -4.90
CA GLY A 10 -1.29 -7.89 -3.71
C GLY A 10 0.19 -8.26 -3.77
N TRP A 11 0.68 -8.75 -4.92
CA TRP A 11 2.11 -9.05 -5.10
C TRP A 11 2.99 -7.80 -5.08
N VAL A 12 2.54 -6.71 -5.70
CA VAL A 12 3.27 -5.43 -5.62
C VAL A 12 3.29 -4.91 -4.18
N SER A 13 2.16 -5.01 -3.45
CA SER A 13 2.10 -4.65 -2.03
C SER A 13 3.04 -5.49 -1.18
N LEU A 14 3.17 -6.79 -1.48
CA LEU A 14 4.12 -7.67 -0.81
C LEU A 14 5.56 -7.23 -1.04
N ALA A 15 5.90 -6.92 -2.29
CA ALA A 15 7.23 -6.43 -2.64
C ALA A 15 7.56 -5.11 -1.92
N PHE A 16 6.59 -4.20 -1.79
CA PHE A 16 6.76 -2.96 -1.01
C PHE A 16 6.91 -3.21 0.49
N GLY A 17 6.17 -4.15 1.06
CA GLY A 17 6.34 -4.56 2.46
C GLY A 17 7.75 -5.10 2.73
N ALA A 18 8.25 -5.96 1.83
CA ALA A 18 9.62 -6.47 1.89
C ALA A 18 10.66 -5.35 1.70
N PHE A 19 10.40 -4.40 0.79
CA PHE A 19 11.24 -3.24 0.58
C PHE A 19 11.35 -2.40 1.87
N HIS A 20 10.26 -2.09 2.57
CA HIS A 20 10.31 -1.36 3.85
C HIS A 20 11.00 -2.12 4.96
N ALA A 21 10.78 -3.43 5.06
CA ALA A 21 11.53 -4.26 5.99
C ALA A 21 13.04 -4.18 5.72
N ALA A 22 13.41 -3.99 4.45
CA ALA A 22 14.80 -3.89 4.02
C ALA A 22 15.42 -2.47 4.11
N PHE A 23 14.67 -1.44 4.53
CA PHE A 23 15.17 -0.05 4.57
C PHE A 23 16.43 0.11 5.40
N TRP A 24 16.50 -0.62 6.52
CA TRP A 24 17.66 -0.59 7.41
C TRP A 24 18.97 -0.86 6.65
N TRP A 25 18.97 -1.85 5.76
CA TRP A 25 20.16 -2.24 4.98
C TRP A 25 20.31 -1.44 3.69
N ILE A 26 19.21 -1.18 2.96
CA ILE A 26 19.27 -0.53 1.64
C ILE A 26 19.73 0.93 1.76
N PHE A 27 19.30 1.63 2.80
CA PHE A 27 19.58 3.05 3.00
C PHE A 27 20.64 3.32 4.08
N ASP A 28 21.31 2.27 4.57
CA ASP A 28 22.30 2.35 5.65
C ASP A 28 21.82 3.24 6.81
N TRP A 29 20.64 2.90 7.35
CA TRP A 29 20.00 3.72 8.38
C TRP A 29 20.81 3.83 9.67
N SER A 30 21.72 2.88 9.91
CA SER A 30 22.72 3.00 10.98
C SER A 30 23.56 4.28 10.90
N THR A 31 23.88 4.71 9.68
CA THR A 31 24.72 5.90 9.44
C THR A 31 23.86 7.10 9.10
N THR A 32 22.89 6.95 8.19
CA THR A 32 22.12 8.07 7.63
C THR A 32 21.13 8.69 8.60
N LEU A 33 20.65 7.92 9.60
CA LEU A 33 19.78 8.44 10.65
C LEU A 33 20.52 8.87 11.92
N GLY A 34 21.84 8.70 11.98
CA GLY A 34 22.66 9.07 13.14
C GLY A 34 22.51 10.52 13.65
N PRO A 35 22.19 11.52 12.81
CA PRO A 35 21.93 12.88 13.27
C PRO A 35 20.60 13.09 14.01
N LEU A 36 19.67 12.12 13.96
CA LEU A 36 18.39 12.22 14.68
C LEU A 36 18.61 12.00 16.18
N ASN A 37 17.83 12.68 17.02
CA ASN A 37 17.77 12.33 18.44
C ASN A 37 17.04 10.98 18.62
N ASP A 38 17.24 10.35 19.78
CA ASP A 38 16.70 9.02 20.08
C ASP A 38 15.17 8.93 19.96
N THR A 39 14.46 10.02 20.26
CA THR A 39 12.98 10.05 20.18
C THR A 39 12.50 10.04 18.74
N ASP A 40 13.04 10.92 17.90
CA ASP A 40 12.68 11.00 16.48
C ASP A 40 13.11 9.73 15.72
N LEU A 41 14.28 9.18 16.06
CA LEU A 41 14.71 7.88 15.54
C LEU A 41 13.72 6.78 15.90
N GLY A 42 13.32 6.69 17.18
CA GLY A 42 12.33 5.71 17.64
C GLY A 42 10.99 5.83 16.91
N ILE A 43 10.49 7.05 16.71
CA ILE A 43 9.25 7.32 15.97
C ILE A 43 9.37 6.86 14.52
N LEU A 44 10.46 7.19 13.84
CA LEU A 44 10.68 6.80 12.44
C LEU A 44 10.76 5.28 12.27
N LEU A 45 11.47 4.60 13.17
CA LEU A 45 11.59 3.13 13.15
C LEU A 45 10.23 2.47 13.42
N ALA A 46 9.49 2.94 14.41
CA ALA A 46 8.14 2.44 14.71
C ALA A 46 7.20 2.64 13.52
N LEU A 47 7.25 3.80 12.87
CA LEU A 47 6.47 4.09 11.67
C LEU A 47 6.86 3.16 10.51
N ASN A 48 8.16 2.92 10.27
CA ASN A 48 8.61 2.03 9.22
C ASN A 48 8.13 0.59 9.43
N VAL A 49 8.21 0.07 10.67
CA VAL A 49 7.70 -1.26 11.03
C VAL A 49 6.18 -1.33 10.85
N ALA A 50 5.45 -0.32 11.30
CA ALA A 50 4.00 -0.25 11.14
C ALA A 50 3.60 -0.21 9.64
N CYS A 51 4.33 0.54 8.81
CA CYS A 51 4.12 0.58 7.36
C CYS A 51 4.41 -0.77 6.70
N ALA A 52 5.52 -1.42 7.05
CA ALA A 52 5.84 -2.75 6.54
C ALA A 52 4.74 -3.76 6.91
N TYR A 53 4.31 -3.78 8.19
CA TYR A 53 3.22 -4.63 8.66
C TYR A 53 1.91 -4.36 7.90
N LEU A 54 1.52 -3.09 7.74
CA LEU A 54 0.32 -2.72 7.00
C LEU A 54 0.37 -3.23 5.56
N LEU A 55 1.49 -3.06 4.87
CA LEU A 55 1.67 -3.54 3.50
C LEU A 55 1.63 -5.07 3.39
N PHE A 56 2.22 -5.79 4.34
CA PHE A 56 2.09 -7.25 4.44
C PHE A 56 0.65 -7.68 4.69
N ALA A 57 -0.08 -6.98 5.57
CA ALA A 57 -1.48 -7.26 5.85
C ALA A 57 -2.37 -7.00 4.63
N CYS A 58 -2.15 -5.90 3.91
CA CYS A 58 -2.81 -5.60 2.64
C CYS A 58 -2.52 -6.68 1.59
N ALA A 59 -1.26 -7.08 1.45
CA ALA A 59 -0.86 -8.15 0.53
C ALA A 59 -1.53 -9.49 0.88
N ALA A 60 -1.45 -9.91 2.15
CA ALA A 60 -2.06 -11.14 2.63
C ALA A 60 -3.58 -11.13 2.44
N GLY A 61 -4.27 -10.06 2.85
CA GLY A 61 -5.70 -9.90 2.64
C GLY A 61 -6.07 -9.96 1.15
N THR A 62 -5.29 -9.30 0.30
CA THR A 62 -5.55 -9.27 -1.15
C THR A 62 -5.34 -10.61 -1.82
N LEU A 63 -4.26 -11.33 -1.49
CA LEU A 63 -3.91 -12.61 -2.10
C LEU A 63 -4.75 -13.77 -1.56
N LEU A 64 -5.05 -13.76 -0.25
CA LEU A 64 -5.79 -14.86 0.41
C LEU A 64 -7.31 -14.69 0.36
N ARG A 65 -7.81 -13.46 0.17
CA ARG A 65 -9.25 -13.13 0.17
C ARG A 65 -9.67 -12.32 -1.05
N THR A 66 -8.99 -12.51 -2.20
CA THR A 66 -9.27 -11.78 -3.45
C THR A 66 -10.75 -11.81 -3.85
N ARG A 67 -11.42 -12.95 -3.67
CA ARG A 67 -12.84 -13.10 -4.02
C ARG A 67 -13.73 -12.25 -3.12
N ASP A 68 -13.49 -12.25 -1.82
CA ASP A 68 -14.30 -11.53 -0.85
C ASP A 68 -14.15 -10.01 -1.01
N LEU A 69 -12.96 -9.56 -1.41
CA LEU A 69 -12.67 -8.16 -1.71
C LEU A 69 -13.55 -7.56 -2.83
N VAL A 70 -13.97 -8.36 -3.80
CA VAL A 70 -14.86 -7.88 -4.89
C VAL A 70 -16.32 -8.24 -4.66
N ALA A 71 -16.59 -9.36 -3.99
CA ALA A 71 -17.94 -9.91 -3.86
C ALA A 71 -18.74 -9.34 -2.68
N THR A 72 -18.08 -8.86 -1.62
CA THR A 72 -18.76 -8.43 -0.39
C THR A 72 -18.70 -6.91 -0.20
N PRO A 73 -19.73 -6.27 0.39
CA PRO A 73 -19.68 -4.84 0.70
C PRO A 73 -18.47 -4.45 1.58
N LEU A 74 -18.16 -5.28 2.58
CA LEU A 74 -17.01 -5.06 3.46
C LEU A 74 -15.70 -5.16 2.68
N GLY A 75 -15.51 -6.21 1.88
CA GLY A 75 -14.31 -6.39 1.08
C GLY A 75 -14.10 -5.27 0.05
N ARG A 76 -15.18 -4.73 -0.52
CA ARG A 76 -15.12 -3.55 -1.39
C ARG A 76 -14.70 -2.30 -0.63
N GLY A 77 -15.21 -2.11 0.59
CA GLY A 77 -14.78 -1.04 1.49
C GLY A 77 -13.29 -1.14 1.84
N VAL A 78 -12.80 -2.34 2.14
CA VAL A 78 -11.37 -2.61 2.37
C VAL A 78 -10.56 -2.29 1.12
N SER A 79 -11.02 -2.69 -0.07
CA SER A 79 -10.33 -2.40 -1.33
C SER A 79 -10.23 -0.90 -1.61
N TRP A 80 -11.28 -0.12 -1.32
CA TRP A 80 -11.24 1.34 -1.39
C TRP A 80 -10.28 1.96 -0.39
N ALA A 81 -10.23 1.45 0.85
CA ALA A 81 -9.28 1.94 1.85
C ALA A 81 -7.82 1.69 1.43
N ILE A 82 -7.53 0.49 0.90
CA ILE A 82 -6.20 0.16 0.36
C ILE A 82 -5.86 1.05 -0.83
N ALA A 83 -6.80 1.27 -1.76
CA ALA A 83 -6.60 2.20 -2.86
C ALA A 83 -6.29 3.62 -2.36
N GLY A 84 -7.02 4.10 -1.36
CA GLY A 84 -6.79 5.39 -0.72
C GLY A 84 -5.39 5.51 -0.12
N PHE A 85 -4.91 4.49 0.60
CA PHE A 85 -3.54 4.42 1.10
C PHE A 85 -2.51 4.61 -0.03
N TRP A 86 -2.65 3.88 -1.14
CA TRP A 86 -1.75 3.99 -2.28
C TRP A 86 -1.79 5.38 -2.96
N MET A 87 -2.98 6.00 -3.03
CA MET A 87 -3.15 7.35 -3.57
C MET A 87 -2.51 8.41 -2.68
N VAL A 88 -2.74 8.33 -1.37
CA VAL A 88 -2.09 9.21 -0.39
C VAL A 88 -0.58 9.07 -0.49
N ARG A 89 -0.05 7.84 -0.60
CA ARG A 89 1.39 7.63 -0.80
C ARG A 89 1.89 8.26 -2.09
N ALA A 90 1.18 8.11 -3.21
CA ALA A 90 1.57 8.71 -4.48
C ALA A 90 1.66 10.25 -4.38
N VAL A 91 0.69 10.88 -3.72
CA VAL A 91 0.66 12.34 -3.52
C VAL A 91 1.75 12.80 -2.55
N ALA A 92 2.00 12.04 -1.48
CA ALA A 92 3.03 12.36 -0.49
C ALA A 92 4.44 12.50 -1.10
N GLU A 93 4.71 11.84 -2.22
CA GLU A 93 5.97 11.99 -2.96
C GLU A 93 6.27 13.45 -3.30
N PHE A 94 5.25 14.22 -3.70
CA PHE A 94 5.42 15.61 -4.13
C PHE A 94 5.27 16.63 -3.01
N ILE A 95 4.69 16.23 -1.87
CA ILE A 95 4.46 17.12 -0.73
C ILE A 95 5.62 17.02 0.28
N VAL A 96 6.15 15.82 0.51
CA VAL A 96 7.07 15.55 1.63
C VAL A 96 8.53 15.48 1.17
N PHE A 97 8.81 14.97 -0.03
CA PHE A 97 10.19 14.74 -0.46
C PHE A 97 10.75 15.96 -1.19
N ALA A 98 11.96 16.39 -0.81
CA ALA A 98 12.67 17.47 -1.48
C ALA A 98 13.05 17.12 -2.93
N THR A 99 13.31 15.83 -3.19
CA THR A 99 13.62 15.27 -4.51
C THR A 99 12.60 14.17 -4.85
N PRO A 100 11.40 14.55 -5.33
CA PRO A 100 10.34 13.61 -5.61
C PRO A 100 10.73 12.65 -6.76
N SER A 101 10.31 11.39 -6.66
CA SER A 101 10.42 10.40 -7.74
C SER A 101 9.07 10.23 -8.46
N PRO A 102 8.91 10.78 -9.69
CA PRO A 102 7.68 10.60 -10.45
C PRO A 102 7.38 9.12 -10.74
N VAL A 103 8.43 8.31 -10.89
CA VAL A 103 8.29 6.85 -11.12
C VAL A 103 7.62 6.20 -9.91
N LEU A 104 8.07 6.52 -8.69
CA LEU A 104 7.48 5.95 -7.48
C LEU A 104 6.02 6.39 -7.31
N ALA A 105 5.73 7.67 -7.57
CA ALA A 105 4.36 8.19 -7.54
C ALA A 105 3.45 7.48 -8.56
N VAL A 106 3.92 7.27 -9.80
CA VAL A 106 3.17 6.55 -10.84
C VAL A 106 2.96 5.10 -10.47
N VAL A 107 3.96 4.42 -9.91
CA VAL A 107 3.81 3.03 -9.44
C VAL A 107 2.76 2.96 -8.32
N CYS A 108 2.85 3.83 -7.31
CA CYS A 108 1.88 3.87 -6.21
C CYS A 108 0.46 4.16 -6.72
N ALA A 109 0.29 5.15 -7.59
CA ALA A 109 -1.00 5.45 -8.21
C ALA A 109 -1.51 4.25 -9.03
N GLY A 110 -0.64 3.62 -9.81
CA GLY A 110 -0.98 2.42 -10.58
C GLY A 110 -1.51 1.29 -9.69
N VAL A 111 -0.85 1.01 -8.56
CA VAL A 111 -1.32 -0.02 -7.62
C VAL A 111 -2.68 0.33 -7.03
N GLY A 112 -2.90 1.58 -6.63
CA GLY A 112 -4.23 2.00 -6.16
C GLY A 112 -5.31 1.83 -7.25
N MET A 113 -4.99 2.12 -8.50
CA MET A 113 -5.92 1.90 -9.62
C MET A 113 -6.22 0.41 -9.86
N LEU A 114 -5.28 -0.50 -9.58
CA LEU A 114 -5.54 -1.95 -9.64
C LEU A 114 -6.58 -2.41 -8.59
N TYR A 115 -6.67 -1.71 -7.45
CA TYR A 115 -7.73 -1.94 -6.46
C TYR A 115 -9.08 -1.33 -6.89
N VAL A 116 -9.07 -0.16 -7.56
CA VAL A 116 -10.30 0.55 -7.97
C VAL A 116 -10.97 -0.07 -9.19
N ALA A 117 -10.21 -0.47 -10.21
CA ALA A 117 -10.77 -0.93 -11.48
C ALA A 117 -11.77 -2.12 -11.35
N PRO A 118 -11.49 -3.16 -10.53
CA PRO A 118 -12.46 -4.21 -10.20
C PRO A 118 -13.78 -3.69 -9.63
N LEU A 119 -13.73 -2.67 -8.76
CA LEU A 119 -14.88 -2.15 -8.02
C LEU A 119 -15.84 -1.37 -8.91
N LEU A 120 -15.31 -0.68 -9.93
CA LEU A 120 -16.11 0.08 -10.89
C LEU A 120 -16.81 -0.83 -11.91
N ARG A 121 -16.22 -2.00 -12.20
CA ARG A 121 -16.77 -2.98 -13.17
C ARG A 121 -17.83 -3.88 -12.56
N THR A 122 -17.66 -4.21 -11.28
CA THR A 122 -18.62 -5.02 -10.53
C THR A 122 -19.73 -4.11 -10.00
N ARG A 123 -20.91 -4.16 -10.66
CA ARG A 123 -22.11 -3.52 -10.11
C ARG A 123 -22.39 -4.14 -8.74
N PRO A 124 -22.68 -3.33 -7.70
CA PRO A 124 -23.24 -3.90 -6.49
C PRO A 124 -24.55 -4.55 -6.89
N ASP A 125 -24.68 -5.87 -6.68
CA ASP A 125 -25.99 -6.49 -6.65
C ASP A 125 -26.75 -5.75 -5.56
N ARG A 126 -27.72 -4.92 -5.97
CA ARG A 126 -28.67 -4.31 -5.05
C ARG A 126 -29.58 -5.44 -4.58
N GLY A 127 -29.05 -6.26 -3.68
CA GLY A 127 -29.86 -7.15 -2.86
C GLY A 127 -30.78 -6.25 -2.05
N THR A 128 -32.06 -6.27 -2.42
CA THR A 128 -33.18 -5.75 -1.65
C THR A 128 -33.02 -6.19 -0.20
N ALA A 129 -32.79 -5.21 0.67
CA ALA A 129 -33.08 -5.34 2.09
C ALA A 129 -34.60 -5.46 2.28
#